data_AF-A0A972Z9Z7-F1
#
_entry.id   AF-A0A972Z9Z7-F1
#
_cell.length_a   1.000
_cell.length_b   1.000
_cell.length_c   1.000
_cell.angle_alpha   90.00
_cell.angle_beta   90.00
_cell.angle_gamma   90.00
#
_symmetry.space_group_name_H-M   'P 1'
#
loop_
_entity.id
_entity.type
_entity.pdbx_description
1 polymer ?
#
loop_
_entity_poly.entity_id
_entity_poly.type
_entity_poly.pdbx_seq_one_letter_code
_entity_poly.pdbx_strand_id
1 'polypeptide(L)'
;MKSRVGLKSVPIDLTIFDELDEAPQNSIDMAMERMAHSEFKDVLKLSNPTLPDYGVDKAFQETDQRYWLLKCEKCGEYTCLEDTFPDCLITVKDRVIRVCQKCHGELNPSVGQWVAKRPSITDKRGRHYSQLFSHFVDPGDILHQFRTTNNLTDFYNLKIGNAYVEAENRLSVQEVLALCGNEGIVSSDSGPCYMGVDQGKDLHVVVGKKHPQKAGKIVHLGIYKDWEELDRLMVNFKVLRCVADALPETRNARAFAERFKGKVYLNYYNEHQKGSYAWNEKELIVQCNRTESLDASHKEVMDRTIILPKECEVTREFAKHLHNVAKKLEEDEETGSKRYVYVKLGPDHFRHAYNYEAMARQNAPNLLFPQFT
;
A
#
# COMPACT_ATOMS: atom_id res chain seq x y z
N MET A 1 19.74 -7.66 -13.94
CA MET A 1 20.15 -8.13 -12.59
C MET A 1 20.91 -9.46 -12.70
N LYS A 2 21.96 -9.73 -11.90
CA LYS A 2 22.66 -11.04 -11.95
C LYS A 2 21.72 -12.18 -11.53
N SER A 3 21.95 -13.39 -12.02
CA SER A 3 21.19 -14.58 -11.61
C SER A 3 21.34 -14.85 -10.10
N ARG A 4 20.35 -15.52 -9.49
CA ARG A 4 20.33 -15.87 -8.06
C ARG A 4 21.63 -16.56 -7.58
N VAL A 5 22.27 -17.34 -8.46
CA VAL A 5 23.55 -18.02 -8.18
C VAL A 5 24.72 -17.02 -8.21
N GLY A 6 24.76 -16.12 -9.18
CA GLY A 6 25.81 -15.09 -9.28
C GLY A 6 25.75 -14.03 -8.17
N LEU A 7 24.57 -13.80 -7.57
CA LEU A 7 24.42 -12.95 -6.38
C LEU A 7 24.95 -13.60 -5.10
N LYS A 8 25.03 -14.92 -5.01
CA LYS A 8 25.45 -15.63 -3.78
C LYS A 8 26.95 -15.81 -3.63
N SER A 9 27.71 -15.77 -4.73
CA SER A 9 29.08 -16.28 -4.79
C SER A 9 30.18 -15.24 -4.56
N VAL A 10 29.84 -13.95 -4.44
CA VAL A 10 30.84 -12.87 -4.40
C VAL A 10 30.65 -12.02 -3.14
N PRO A 11 31.65 -11.89 -2.26
CA PRO A 11 31.65 -10.90 -1.19
C PRO A 11 31.79 -9.50 -1.79
N ILE A 12 31.09 -8.51 -1.22
CA ILE A 12 31.03 -7.15 -1.77
C ILE A 12 31.21 -6.10 -0.66
N ASP A 13 31.92 -5.02 -0.98
CA ASP A 13 32.13 -3.88 -0.08
C ASP A 13 31.21 -2.69 -0.38
N LEU A 14 30.81 -2.55 -1.65
CA LEU A 14 29.89 -1.53 -2.16
C LEU A 14 28.80 -2.22 -2.99
N THR A 15 27.54 -1.90 -2.69
CA THR A 15 26.40 -2.27 -3.53
C THR A 15 25.74 -1.03 -4.10
N ILE A 16 25.58 -1.00 -5.43
CA ILE A 16 24.81 0.02 -6.13
C ILE A 16 23.53 -0.64 -6.65
N PHE A 17 22.39 -0.20 -6.15
CA PHE A 17 21.08 -0.54 -6.69
C PHE A 17 20.67 0.58 -7.64
N ASP A 18 20.74 0.31 -8.93
CA ASP A 18 20.17 1.16 -9.98
C ASP A 18 18.74 0.68 -10.27
N GLU A 19 17.82 1.63 -10.50
CA GLU A 19 16.37 1.42 -10.58
C GLU A 19 15.83 0.52 -9.45
N LEU A 20 16.10 0.93 -8.20
CA LEU A 20 15.70 0.19 -6.99
C LEU A 20 14.21 -0.18 -6.98
N ASP A 21 13.33 0.67 -7.50
CA ASP A 21 11.88 0.44 -7.50
C ASP A 21 11.42 -0.66 -8.48
N GLU A 22 12.29 -1.08 -9.39
CA GLU A 22 12.09 -2.20 -10.33
C GLU A 22 12.75 -3.49 -9.84
N ALA A 23 13.64 -3.39 -8.84
CA ALA A 23 14.37 -4.52 -8.30
C ALA A 23 13.46 -5.44 -7.45
N PRO A 24 13.45 -6.77 -7.71
CA PRO A 24 12.75 -7.72 -6.85
C PRO A 24 13.29 -7.69 -5.41
N GLN A 25 12.39 -7.59 -4.42
CA GLN A 25 12.75 -7.42 -3.00
C GLN A 25 13.72 -8.50 -2.49
N ASN A 26 13.50 -9.75 -2.88
CA ASN A 26 14.36 -10.87 -2.51
C ASN A 26 15.81 -10.70 -3.00
N SER A 27 16.02 -10.05 -4.14
CA SER A 27 17.34 -9.77 -4.69
C SER A 27 18.05 -8.67 -3.91
N ILE A 28 17.31 -7.66 -3.44
CA ILE A 28 17.83 -6.60 -2.58
C ILE A 28 18.33 -7.21 -1.26
N ASP A 29 17.48 -7.99 -0.59
CA ASP A 29 17.81 -8.61 0.69
C ASP A 29 19.03 -9.55 0.55
N MET A 30 19.06 -10.35 -0.51
CA MET A 30 20.19 -11.23 -0.80
C MET A 30 21.50 -10.48 -1.03
N ALA A 31 21.46 -9.34 -1.73
CA ALA A 31 22.63 -8.51 -1.98
C ALA A 31 23.14 -7.86 -0.69
N MET A 32 22.23 -7.36 0.16
CA MET A 32 22.60 -6.80 1.46
C MET A 32 23.33 -7.84 2.35
N GLU A 33 22.87 -9.09 2.36
CA GLU A 33 23.53 -10.18 3.08
C GLU A 33 24.96 -10.49 2.59
N ARG A 34 25.34 -10.10 1.36
CA ARG A 34 26.70 -10.31 0.87
C ARG A 34 27.74 -9.37 1.51
N MET A 35 27.28 -8.26 2.08
CA MET A 35 28.15 -7.31 2.79
C MET A 35 28.38 -7.72 4.25
N ALA A 36 27.84 -8.85 4.73
CA ALA A 36 27.93 -9.24 6.13
C ALA A 36 29.38 -9.27 6.66
N HIS A 37 30.33 -9.68 5.81
CA HIS A 37 31.77 -9.76 6.12
C HIS A 37 32.60 -8.56 5.63
N SER A 38 31.98 -7.53 5.04
CA SER A 38 32.69 -6.30 4.64
C SER A 38 32.85 -5.37 5.85
N GLU A 39 34.00 -4.70 5.97
CA GLU A 39 34.21 -3.63 6.94
C GLU A 39 33.61 -2.28 6.49
N PHE A 40 33.40 -2.10 5.18
CA PHE A 40 32.92 -0.84 4.59
C PHE A 40 31.38 -0.78 4.51
N LYS A 41 30.76 -1.82 3.93
CA LYS A 41 29.29 -1.95 3.78
C LYS A 41 28.61 -0.73 3.13
N ASP A 42 29.24 -0.17 2.10
CA ASP A 42 28.68 0.99 1.40
C ASP A 42 27.48 0.59 0.54
N VAL A 43 26.43 1.40 0.58
CA VAL A 43 25.20 1.17 -0.19
C VAL A 43 24.76 2.45 -0.86
N LEU A 44 24.64 2.40 -2.18
CA LEU A 44 24.03 3.45 -2.98
C LEU A 44 22.73 2.93 -3.61
N LYS A 45 21.65 3.69 -3.44
CA LYS A 45 20.32 3.38 -3.97
C LYS A 45 19.89 4.52 -4.89
N LEU A 46 19.62 4.20 -6.14
CA LEU A 46 19.21 5.12 -7.19
C LEU A 46 17.92 4.57 -7.82
N SER A 47 16.92 5.43 -8.02
CA SER A 47 15.68 5.09 -8.72
C SER A 47 14.86 6.35 -8.94
N ASN A 48 13.93 6.30 -9.89
CA ASN A 48 12.75 7.14 -9.81
C ASN A 48 11.78 6.53 -8.79
N PRO A 49 11.22 7.31 -7.85
CA PRO A 49 10.26 6.75 -6.91
C PRO A 49 8.96 6.39 -7.60
N THR A 50 8.36 5.28 -7.18
CA THR A 50 7.10 4.80 -7.76
C THR A 50 5.89 5.03 -6.87
N LEU A 51 5.94 4.57 -5.61
CA LEU A 51 4.86 4.72 -4.64
C LEU A 51 5.40 5.32 -3.34
N PRO A 52 4.59 6.11 -2.61
CA PRO A 52 5.02 6.57 -1.29
C PRO A 52 5.23 5.39 -0.34
N ASP A 53 6.23 5.48 0.53
CA ASP A 53 6.64 4.43 1.46
C ASP A 53 7.12 3.12 0.79
N TYR A 54 7.50 3.19 -0.49
CA TYR A 54 8.05 2.07 -1.26
C TYR A 54 9.45 2.41 -1.80
N GLY A 55 10.23 1.37 -2.12
CA GLY A 55 11.47 1.50 -2.90
C GLY A 55 12.41 2.60 -2.41
N VAL A 56 12.82 3.46 -3.34
CA VAL A 56 13.72 4.59 -3.07
C VAL A 56 13.09 5.67 -2.21
N ASP A 57 11.77 5.87 -2.28
CA ASP A 57 11.08 6.84 -1.41
C ASP A 57 11.21 6.42 0.05
N LYS A 58 10.88 5.17 0.36
CA LYS A 58 11.08 4.60 1.70
C LYS A 58 12.53 4.73 2.16
N ALA A 59 13.49 4.41 1.29
CA ALA A 59 14.91 4.55 1.60
C ALA A 59 15.29 6.02 1.88
N PHE A 60 14.76 6.97 1.10
CA PHE A 60 14.96 8.40 1.26
C PHE A 60 14.36 8.92 2.58
N GLN A 61 13.19 8.40 2.99
CA GLN A 61 12.58 8.71 4.29
C GLN A 61 13.47 8.33 5.48
N GLU A 62 14.42 7.40 5.33
CA GLU A 62 15.37 7.03 6.39
C GLU A 62 16.64 7.91 6.43
N THR A 63 16.77 8.89 5.54
CA THR A 63 17.96 9.73 5.40
C THR A 63 17.80 11.14 5.99
N ASP A 64 18.85 11.96 5.88
CA ASP A 64 18.80 13.39 6.18
C ASP A 64 17.99 14.26 5.20
N GLN A 65 17.47 13.66 4.12
CA GLN A 65 16.56 14.26 3.14
C GLN A 65 17.05 15.59 2.57
N ARG A 66 18.09 15.55 1.74
CA ARG A 66 18.61 16.76 1.10
C ARG A 66 17.85 17.10 -0.16
N TYR A 67 17.44 18.37 -0.23
CA TYR A 67 16.85 18.99 -1.40
C TYR A 67 17.76 20.10 -1.93
N TRP A 68 17.76 20.31 -3.25
CA TRP A 68 18.49 21.41 -3.87
C TRP A 68 17.63 22.68 -3.81
N LEU A 69 17.92 23.56 -2.86
CA LEU A 69 17.18 24.81 -2.72
C LEU A 69 17.85 25.90 -3.55
N LEU A 70 17.09 26.49 -4.47
CA LEU A 70 17.56 27.60 -5.30
C LEU A 70 17.60 28.88 -4.47
N LYS A 71 18.71 29.61 -4.54
CA LYS A 71 18.87 30.90 -3.88
C LYS A 71 18.44 32.01 -4.83
N CYS A 72 17.50 32.84 -4.39
CA CYS A 72 17.12 34.03 -5.15
C CYS A 72 18.23 35.09 -5.07
N GLU A 73 18.80 35.44 -6.22
CA GLU A 73 19.84 36.48 -6.31
C GLU A 73 19.30 37.89 -6.01
N LYS A 74 17.98 38.10 -6.09
CA LYS A 74 17.35 39.40 -5.81
C LYS A 74 17.05 39.66 -4.33
N CYS A 75 16.57 38.64 -3.60
CA CYS A 75 16.12 38.81 -2.21
C CYS A 75 16.80 37.88 -1.20
N GLY A 76 17.67 36.97 -1.65
CA GLY A 76 18.41 36.03 -0.81
C GLY A 76 17.61 34.83 -0.31
N GLU A 77 16.31 34.77 -0.54
CA GLU A 77 15.43 33.68 -0.10
C GLU A 77 15.77 32.36 -0.81
N TYR A 78 15.61 31.24 -0.11
CA TYR A 78 15.80 29.91 -0.67
C TYR A 78 14.44 29.28 -1.02
N THR A 79 14.34 28.67 -2.19
CA THR A 79 13.11 28.01 -2.66
C THR A 79 13.40 26.57 -3.04
N CYS A 80 12.67 25.64 -2.44
CA CYS A 80 12.60 24.24 -2.87
C CYS A 80 11.52 24.15 -3.96
N LEU A 81 11.91 23.85 -5.20
CA LEU A 81 10.96 23.90 -6.32
C LEU A 81 9.92 22.78 -6.22
N GLU A 82 10.30 21.61 -5.71
CA GLU A 82 9.42 20.46 -5.56
C GLU A 82 8.34 20.70 -4.50
N ASP A 83 8.67 21.41 -3.41
CA ASP A 83 7.71 21.76 -2.35
C ASP A 83 6.69 22.81 -2.80
N THR A 84 7.04 23.59 -3.82
CA THR A 84 6.29 24.79 -4.24
C THR A 84 5.72 24.65 -5.65
N PHE A 85 5.86 23.48 -6.26
CA PHE A 85 5.25 23.14 -7.54
C PHE A 85 3.72 22.99 -7.37
N PRO A 86 2.89 23.50 -8.30
CA PRO A 86 3.24 24.12 -9.59
C PRO A 86 3.50 25.63 -9.52
N ASP A 87 3.26 26.26 -8.38
CA ASP A 87 3.31 27.73 -8.21
C ASP A 87 4.73 28.31 -8.38
N CYS A 88 5.75 27.45 -8.32
CA CYS A 88 7.12 27.80 -8.65
C CYS A 88 7.37 28.04 -10.14
N LEU A 89 6.40 27.74 -11.02
CA LEU A 89 6.45 28.01 -12.45
C LEU A 89 5.35 28.99 -12.85
N ILE A 90 5.73 30.20 -13.33
CA ILE A 90 4.77 31.21 -13.78
C ILE A 90 5.09 31.70 -15.19
N THR A 91 4.05 32.09 -15.94
CA THR A 91 4.20 32.71 -17.26
C THR A 91 4.43 34.21 -17.13
N VAL A 92 5.54 34.69 -17.67
CA VAL A 92 5.87 36.13 -17.78
C VAL A 92 6.21 36.43 -19.22
N LYS A 93 5.44 37.32 -19.87
CA LYS A 93 5.63 37.72 -21.28
C LYS A 93 5.78 36.50 -22.21
N ASP A 94 4.82 35.58 -22.12
CA ASP A 94 4.74 34.34 -22.90
C ASP A 94 5.85 33.30 -22.67
N ARG A 95 6.75 33.52 -21.70
CA ARG A 95 7.75 32.54 -21.27
C ARG A 95 7.45 32.05 -19.86
N VAL A 96 7.50 30.74 -19.63
CA VAL A 96 7.42 30.18 -18.29
C VAL A 96 8.78 30.28 -17.61
N ILE A 97 8.81 30.73 -16.36
CA ILE A 97 10.03 30.88 -15.57
C ILE A 97 9.88 30.26 -14.18
N ARG A 98 11.02 29.87 -13.60
CA ARG A 98 11.10 29.43 -12.20
C ARG A 98 11.15 30.64 -11.31
N VAL A 99 10.29 30.72 -10.29
CA VAL A 99 10.18 31.93 -9.46
C VAL A 99 10.40 31.70 -7.99
N CYS A 100 11.06 32.68 -7.38
CA CYS A 100 11.18 32.81 -5.95
C CYS A 100 9.79 33.00 -5.33
N GLN A 101 9.43 32.19 -4.34
CA GLN A 101 8.14 32.24 -3.68
C GLN A 101 7.92 33.47 -2.79
N LYS A 102 8.95 34.31 -2.60
CA LYS A 102 8.87 35.55 -1.82
C LYS A 102 8.74 36.81 -2.67
N CYS A 103 9.56 36.95 -3.70
CA CYS A 103 9.62 38.16 -4.52
C CYS A 103 9.27 37.95 -6.00
N HIS A 104 8.95 36.72 -6.41
CA HIS A 104 8.69 36.31 -7.79
C HIS A 104 9.82 36.61 -8.79
N GLY A 105 11.03 36.88 -8.30
CA GLY A 105 12.22 36.97 -9.14
C GLY A 105 12.55 35.63 -9.78
N GLU A 106 12.97 35.66 -11.06
CA GLU A 106 13.43 34.47 -11.78
C GLU A 106 14.62 33.82 -11.04
N LEU A 107 14.55 32.50 -10.88
CA LEU A 107 15.55 31.68 -10.21
C LEU A 107 16.47 31.01 -11.23
N ASN A 108 17.77 31.05 -10.96
CA ASN A 108 18.77 30.32 -11.72
C ASN A 108 18.96 28.90 -11.13
N PRO A 109 18.71 27.82 -11.88
CA PRO A 109 18.85 26.46 -11.37
C PRO A 109 20.29 26.09 -10.94
N SER A 110 21.30 26.78 -11.47
CA SER A 110 22.71 26.62 -11.06
C SER A 110 23.05 27.24 -9.71
N VAL A 111 22.20 28.14 -9.19
CA VAL A 111 22.47 28.89 -7.96
C VAL A 111 21.61 28.34 -6.82
N GLY A 112 22.20 27.43 -6.05
CA GLY A 112 21.51 26.78 -4.94
C GLY A 112 22.44 26.07 -3.97
N GLN A 113 21.85 25.35 -3.02
CA GLN A 113 22.59 24.51 -2.10
C GLN A 113 21.75 23.30 -1.67
N TRP A 114 22.43 22.20 -1.36
CA TRP A 114 21.80 21.04 -0.74
C TRP A 114 21.49 21.31 0.73
N VAL A 115 20.21 21.34 1.09
CA VAL A 115 19.74 21.53 2.47
C VAL A 115 19.08 20.26 2.98
N ALA A 116 19.56 19.74 4.10
CA ALA A 116 18.97 18.59 4.79
C ALA A 116 17.70 19.01 5.54
N LYS A 117 16.56 18.40 5.22
CA LYS A 117 15.31 18.60 5.98
C LYS A 117 15.31 17.83 7.30
N ARG A 118 16.13 16.77 7.43
CA ARG A 118 16.28 15.97 8.66
C ARG A 118 17.75 15.93 9.11
N PRO A 119 18.34 17.08 9.48
CA PRO A 119 19.77 17.18 9.78
C PRO A 119 20.23 16.35 10.99
N SER A 120 19.30 15.89 11.83
CA SER A 120 19.58 15.00 12.96
C SER A 120 20.02 13.59 12.52
N ILE A 121 19.71 13.18 11.28
CA ILE A 121 20.20 11.93 10.70
C ILE A 121 21.58 12.20 10.10
N THR A 122 22.59 11.50 10.57
CA THR A 122 23.99 11.75 10.20
C THR A 122 24.68 10.57 9.54
N ASP A 123 24.14 9.37 9.73
CA ASP A 123 24.61 8.08 9.21
C ASP A 123 24.13 7.81 7.77
N LYS A 124 22.98 8.36 7.37
CA LYS A 124 22.41 8.17 6.02
C LYS A 124 22.20 9.49 5.29
N ARG A 125 22.71 9.59 4.06
CA ARG A 125 22.55 10.76 3.20
C ARG A 125 21.60 10.46 2.04
N GLY A 126 20.57 11.29 1.87
CA GLY A 126 19.63 11.18 0.76
C GLY A 126 19.62 12.46 -0.05
N ARG A 127 19.50 12.35 -1.37
CA ARG A 127 19.39 13.51 -2.27
C ARG A 127 18.21 13.31 -3.20
N HIS A 128 17.36 14.31 -3.26
CA HIS A 128 16.22 14.38 -4.17
C HIS A 128 16.54 15.33 -5.32
N TYR A 129 16.29 14.93 -6.57
CA TYR A 129 16.52 15.78 -7.73
C TYR A 129 15.41 15.65 -8.77
N SER A 130 15.05 16.79 -9.35
CA SER A 130 13.88 16.95 -10.21
C SER A 130 14.26 17.51 -11.59
N GLN A 131 13.46 17.23 -12.62
CA GLN A 131 13.61 17.92 -13.91
C GLN A 131 13.31 19.41 -13.82
N LEU A 132 12.66 19.86 -12.73
CA LEU A 132 12.48 21.27 -12.42
C LEU A 132 13.80 22.04 -12.38
N PHE A 133 14.95 21.40 -12.12
CA PHE A 133 16.26 22.05 -12.11
C PHE A 133 17.03 21.96 -13.43
N SER A 134 16.49 21.27 -14.44
CA SER A 134 17.17 21.06 -15.71
C SER A 134 17.40 22.39 -16.45
N HIS A 135 18.61 22.56 -16.98
CA HIS A 135 18.96 23.65 -17.89
C HIS A 135 18.57 23.34 -19.35
N PHE A 136 18.24 22.07 -19.63
CA PHE A 136 17.97 21.56 -20.98
C PHE A 136 16.48 21.34 -21.24
N VAL A 137 15.65 21.36 -20.19
CA VAL A 137 14.19 21.21 -20.30
C VAL A 137 13.57 22.58 -20.03
N ASP A 138 12.75 23.04 -20.98
CA ASP A 138 11.99 24.28 -20.82
C ASP A 138 10.97 24.10 -19.67
N PRO A 139 10.96 24.96 -18.64
CA PRO A 139 9.95 24.91 -17.59
C PRO A 139 8.51 25.03 -18.14
N GLY A 140 8.33 25.64 -19.32
CA GLY A 140 7.05 25.70 -20.03
C GLY A 140 6.56 24.33 -20.49
N ASP A 141 7.45 23.45 -20.94
CA ASP A 141 7.09 22.09 -21.34
C ASP A 141 6.64 21.27 -20.12
N ILE A 142 7.33 21.43 -18.98
CA ILE A 142 6.97 20.75 -17.73
C ILE A 142 5.58 21.22 -17.26
N LEU A 143 5.34 22.54 -17.26
CA LEU A 143 4.06 23.11 -16.84
C LEU A 143 2.92 22.73 -17.81
N HIS A 144 3.20 22.69 -19.11
CA HIS A 144 2.25 22.23 -20.11
C HIS A 144 1.89 20.76 -19.88
N GLN A 145 2.88 19.88 -19.76
CA GLN A 145 2.67 18.46 -19.52
C GLN A 145 1.89 18.21 -18.24
N PHE A 146 2.16 18.94 -17.15
CA PHE A 146 1.38 18.87 -15.92
C PHE A 146 -0.11 19.16 -16.14
N ARG A 147 -0.42 20.16 -16.96
CA ARG A 147 -1.79 20.61 -17.23
C ARG A 147 -2.54 19.73 -18.22
N THR A 148 -1.84 18.94 -19.04
CA THR A 148 -2.45 18.18 -20.15
C THR A 148 -2.30 16.67 -20.04
N THR A 149 -1.45 16.17 -19.13
CA THR A 149 -1.26 14.73 -18.95
C THR A 149 -2.52 14.06 -18.38
N ASN A 150 -2.82 12.86 -18.88
CA ASN A 150 -3.79 11.94 -18.29
C ASN A 150 -3.11 10.90 -17.38
N ASN A 151 -1.78 10.96 -17.24
CA ASN A 151 -0.99 10.11 -16.37
C ASN A 151 -0.19 11.00 -15.41
N LEU A 152 -0.85 11.43 -14.32
CA LEU A 152 -0.21 12.23 -13.28
C LEU A 152 0.84 11.41 -12.51
N THR A 153 0.63 10.11 -12.38
CA THR A 153 1.60 9.20 -11.74
C THR A 153 2.97 9.27 -12.41
N ASP A 154 3.05 9.05 -13.72
CA ASP A 154 4.33 9.14 -14.44
C ASP A 154 4.91 10.55 -14.41
N PHE A 155 4.04 11.58 -14.44
CA PHE A 155 4.50 12.96 -14.37
C PHE A 155 5.21 13.24 -13.03
N TYR A 156 4.57 12.93 -11.90
CA TYR A 156 5.19 13.15 -10.59
C TYR A 156 6.43 12.27 -10.38
N ASN A 157 6.34 10.98 -10.71
CA ASN A 157 7.43 10.03 -10.51
C ASN A 157 8.67 10.35 -11.36
N LEU A 158 8.50 10.67 -12.65
CA LEU A 158 9.61 10.81 -13.61
C LEU A 158 10.04 12.27 -13.87
N LYS A 159 9.12 13.23 -13.76
CA LYS A 159 9.44 14.67 -13.99
C LYS A 159 9.75 15.37 -12.68
N ILE A 160 8.87 15.24 -11.70
CA ILE A 160 9.04 15.91 -10.41
C ILE A 160 10.03 15.15 -9.54
N GLY A 161 10.08 13.81 -9.67
CA GLY A 161 10.89 12.94 -8.82
C GLY A 161 10.20 12.58 -7.51
N ASN A 162 8.91 12.90 -7.36
CA ASN A 162 8.15 12.62 -6.14
C ASN A 162 7.39 11.30 -6.28
N ALA A 163 7.41 10.49 -5.22
CA ALA A 163 6.54 9.33 -5.14
C ALA A 163 5.07 9.76 -5.19
N TYR A 164 4.28 9.13 -6.07
CA TYR A 164 2.89 9.50 -6.27
C TYR A 164 1.99 8.27 -6.39
N VAL A 165 0.79 8.39 -5.82
CA VAL A 165 -0.27 7.40 -5.99
C VAL A 165 -1.60 8.14 -6.04
N GLU A 166 -2.43 7.79 -7.01
CA GLU A 166 -3.81 8.29 -7.09
C GLU A 166 -4.59 7.90 -5.84
N ALA A 167 -5.50 8.76 -5.40
CA ALA A 167 -6.28 8.53 -4.19
C ALA A 167 -7.07 7.20 -4.24
N GLU A 168 -7.60 6.83 -5.42
CA GLU A 168 -8.33 5.56 -5.58
C GLU A 168 -7.44 4.31 -5.52
N ASN A 169 -6.12 4.47 -5.59
CA ASN A 169 -5.18 3.35 -5.60
C ASN A 169 -4.55 3.08 -4.23
N ARG A 170 -4.76 3.95 -3.23
CA ARG A 170 -4.28 3.74 -1.86
C ARG A 170 -5.18 4.47 -0.86
N LEU A 171 -5.83 3.71 0.02
CA LEU A 171 -6.67 4.28 1.08
C LEU A 171 -5.82 5.09 2.06
N SER A 172 -6.24 6.31 2.40
CA SER A 172 -5.67 7.03 3.52
C SER A 172 -6.22 6.50 4.86
N VAL A 173 -5.43 6.64 5.92
CA VAL A 173 -5.86 6.26 7.28
C VAL A 173 -7.12 7.04 7.68
N GLN A 174 -7.19 8.32 7.32
CA GLN A 174 -8.31 9.21 7.64
C GLN A 174 -9.59 8.79 6.91
N GLU A 175 -9.52 8.38 5.64
CA GLU A 175 -10.69 7.87 4.90
C GLU A 175 -11.29 6.63 5.57
N VAL A 176 -10.44 5.71 6.02
CA VAL A 176 -10.89 4.51 6.73
C VAL A 176 -11.51 4.89 8.10
N LEU A 177 -10.84 5.72 8.88
CA LEU A 177 -11.33 6.15 10.20
C LEU A 177 -12.62 6.96 10.12
N ALA A 178 -12.86 7.68 9.02
CA ALA A 178 -14.11 8.38 8.76
C ALA A 178 -15.32 7.44 8.58
N LEU A 179 -15.10 6.11 8.54
CA LEU A 179 -16.15 5.09 8.51
C LEU A 179 -16.51 4.55 9.91
N CYS A 180 -15.78 4.95 10.96
CA CYS A 180 -16.08 4.58 12.33
C CYS A 180 -17.45 5.13 12.77
N GLY A 181 -18.30 4.23 13.25
CA GLY A 181 -19.58 4.57 13.86
C GLY A 181 -19.46 4.87 15.36
N ASN A 182 -20.60 4.88 16.05
CA ASN A 182 -20.65 5.17 17.49
C ASN A 182 -20.54 3.91 18.38
N GLU A 183 -20.81 2.73 17.83
CA GLU A 183 -20.80 1.47 18.56
C GLU A 183 -19.40 0.88 18.61
N GLY A 184 -18.94 0.45 19.80
CA GLY A 184 -17.64 -0.18 19.97
C GLY A 184 -17.55 -1.61 19.41
N ILE A 185 -16.35 -2.18 19.49
CA ILE A 185 -16.11 -3.60 19.22
C ILE A 185 -16.87 -4.44 20.25
N VAL A 186 -17.65 -5.42 19.80
CA VAL A 186 -18.41 -6.33 20.67
C VAL A 186 -17.74 -7.71 20.74
N SER A 187 -18.08 -8.53 21.73
CA SER A 187 -17.56 -9.90 21.91
C SER A 187 -18.52 -11.01 21.47
N SER A 188 -19.75 -10.65 21.10
CA SER A 188 -20.79 -11.53 20.55
C SER A 188 -21.81 -10.73 19.75
N ASP A 189 -22.53 -11.41 18.86
CA ASP A 189 -23.67 -10.85 18.10
C ASP A 189 -24.72 -11.94 17.88
N SER A 190 -25.99 -11.54 17.74
CA SER A 190 -27.08 -12.48 17.49
C SER A 190 -27.06 -13.09 16.08
N GLY A 191 -26.25 -12.54 15.18
CA GLY A 191 -25.96 -13.07 13.85
C GLY A 191 -27.07 -12.83 12.81
N PRO A 192 -26.92 -13.37 11.58
CA PRO A 192 -25.75 -14.11 11.09
C PRO A 192 -24.56 -13.18 10.82
N CYS A 193 -23.36 -13.59 11.25
CA CYS A 193 -22.11 -12.89 10.97
C CYS A 193 -21.25 -13.64 9.95
N TYR A 194 -20.27 -12.91 9.42
CA TYR A 194 -19.26 -13.39 8.48
C TYR A 194 -17.89 -13.07 9.03
N MET A 195 -16.93 -13.95 8.80
CA MET A 195 -15.60 -13.83 9.39
C MET A 195 -14.52 -13.95 8.33
N GLY A 196 -13.48 -13.13 8.47
CA GLY A 196 -12.25 -13.24 7.70
C GLY A 196 -11.07 -13.41 8.65
N VAL A 197 -10.16 -14.32 8.31
CA VAL A 197 -8.98 -14.63 9.11
C VAL A 197 -7.74 -14.59 8.24
N ASP A 198 -6.79 -13.73 8.58
CA ASP A 198 -5.47 -13.72 7.95
C ASP A 198 -4.45 -14.31 8.92
N GLN A 199 -3.71 -15.33 8.46
CA GLN A 199 -2.70 -15.97 9.29
C GLN A 199 -1.32 -15.34 9.05
N GLY A 200 -0.61 -15.09 10.13
CA GLY A 200 0.77 -14.64 10.11
C GLY A 200 1.52 -15.18 11.32
N LYS A 201 2.23 -14.30 12.02
CA LYS A 201 2.74 -14.62 13.36
C LYS A 201 1.60 -14.81 14.37
N ASP A 202 0.59 -13.96 14.25
CA ASP A 202 -0.66 -13.98 15.01
C ASP A 202 -1.82 -13.99 13.99
N LEU A 203 -3.02 -14.38 14.43
CA LEU A 203 -4.24 -14.49 13.62
C LEU A 203 -5.02 -13.18 13.68
N HIS A 204 -5.12 -12.47 12.56
CA HIS A 204 -5.91 -11.25 12.46
C HIS A 204 -7.32 -11.59 12.03
N VAL A 205 -8.31 -11.15 12.81
CA VAL A 205 -9.71 -11.53 12.62
C VAL A 205 -10.57 -10.30 12.43
N VAL A 206 -11.42 -10.36 11.40
CA VAL A 206 -12.46 -9.37 11.12
C VAL A 206 -13.80 -10.08 11.09
N VAL A 207 -14.75 -9.63 11.91
CA VAL A 207 -16.14 -10.14 11.88
C VAL A 207 -17.07 -9.02 11.49
N GLY A 208 -17.89 -9.26 10.48
CA GLY A 208 -18.89 -8.32 10.00
C GLY A 208 -20.26 -8.98 9.81
N LYS A 209 -21.25 -8.14 9.51
CA LYS A 209 -22.60 -8.56 9.16
C LYS A 209 -23.15 -7.70 8.03
N LYS A 210 -24.14 -8.22 7.31
CA LYS A 210 -24.86 -7.45 6.30
C LYS A 210 -25.58 -6.27 6.96
N HIS A 211 -25.67 -5.16 6.24
CA HIS A 211 -26.41 -3.98 6.67
C HIS A 211 -27.56 -3.72 5.68
N PRO A 212 -28.75 -3.29 6.11
CA PRO A 212 -29.89 -3.11 5.20
C PRO A 212 -29.68 -2.08 4.09
N GLN A 213 -28.89 -1.04 4.35
CA GLN A 213 -28.68 0.11 3.44
C GLN A 213 -27.23 0.23 2.93
N LYS A 214 -26.35 -0.66 3.36
CA LYS A 214 -24.90 -0.56 3.16
C LYS A 214 -24.34 -1.96 2.85
N ALA A 215 -23.12 -2.06 2.36
CA ALA A 215 -22.49 -3.35 2.08
C ALA A 215 -22.34 -4.21 3.34
N GLY A 216 -22.02 -3.58 4.48
CA GLY A 216 -21.93 -4.28 5.75
C GLY A 216 -21.60 -3.39 6.95
N LYS A 217 -21.52 -4.01 8.11
CA LYS A 217 -21.04 -3.42 9.36
C LYS A 217 -20.06 -4.37 10.01
N ILE A 218 -18.83 -3.92 10.23
CA ILE A 218 -17.83 -4.63 11.02
C ILE A 218 -18.21 -4.48 12.49
N VAL A 219 -18.31 -5.60 13.20
CA VAL A 219 -18.73 -5.66 14.61
C VAL A 219 -17.59 -6.08 15.53
N HIS A 220 -16.59 -6.78 14.99
CA HIS A 220 -15.42 -7.22 15.74
C HIS A 220 -14.13 -7.15 14.94
N LEU A 221 -13.07 -6.72 15.62
CA LEU A 221 -11.69 -6.73 15.15
C LEU A 221 -10.84 -7.27 16.30
N GLY A 222 -9.97 -8.23 16.02
CA GLY A 222 -9.12 -8.84 17.03
C GLY A 222 -7.87 -9.51 16.47
N ILE A 223 -6.88 -9.67 17.34
CA ILE A 223 -5.64 -10.40 17.07
C ILE A 223 -5.57 -11.54 18.08
N TYR A 224 -5.41 -12.76 17.59
CA TYR A 224 -5.45 -14.00 18.36
C TYR A 224 -4.17 -14.80 18.13
N LYS A 225 -3.81 -15.67 19.07
CA LYS A 225 -2.60 -16.50 18.93
C LYS A 225 -2.94 -17.91 18.48
N ASP A 226 -4.05 -18.43 18.97
CA ASP A 226 -4.41 -19.83 18.81
C ASP A 226 -5.72 -19.99 18.04
N TRP A 227 -5.79 -21.02 17.20
CA TRP A 227 -6.98 -21.30 16.37
C TRP A 227 -8.19 -21.71 17.23
N GLU A 228 -7.95 -22.28 18.41
CA GLU A 228 -8.96 -22.66 19.39
C GLU A 228 -9.72 -21.44 19.94
N GLU A 229 -9.12 -20.25 19.93
CA GLU A 229 -9.81 -19.02 20.29
C GLU A 229 -10.89 -18.66 19.26
N LEU A 230 -10.64 -18.98 17.98
CA LEU A 230 -11.58 -18.71 16.90
C LEU A 230 -12.83 -19.58 16.97
N ASP A 231 -12.74 -20.78 17.57
CA ASP A 231 -13.90 -21.64 17.81
C ASP A 231 -14.95 -20.92 18.65
N ARG A 232 -14.52 -20.12 19.64
CA ARG A 232 -15.41 -19.30 20.46
C ARG A 232 -16.06 -18.19 19.65
N LEU A 233 -15.33 -17.56 18.73
CA LEU A 233 -15.87 -16.52 17.85
C LEU A 233 -16.94 -17.09 16.90
N MET A 234 -16.69 -18.28 16.33
CA MET A 234 -17.67 -18.97 15.48
C MET A 234 -19.02 -19.14 16.18
N VAL A 235 -19.00 -19.47 17.48
CA VAL A 235 -20.20 -19.63 18.31
C VAL A 235 -20.79 -18.28 18.71
N ASN A 236 -19.99 -17.39 19.30
CA ASN A 236 -20.44 -16.13 19.89
C ASN A 236 -21.04 -15.16 18.87
N PHE A 237 -20.57 -15.20 17.62
CA PHE A 237 -21.09 -14.35 16.54
C PHE A 237 -22.06 -15.09 15.62
N LYS A 238 -22.35 -16.36 15.89
CA LYS A 238 -23.12 -17.25 15.01
C LYS A 238 -22.66 -17.12 13.55
N VAL A 239 -21.36 -17.32 13.35
CA VAL A 239 -20.73 -17.14 12.04
C VAL A 239 -21.35 -18.13 11.05
N LEU A 240 -21.92 -17.58 9.98
CA LEU A 240 -22.54 -18.33 8.90
C LEU A 240 -21.48 -18.82 7.91
N ARG A 241 -20.52 -17.96 7.58
CA ARG A 241 -19.41 -18.28 6.69
C ARG A 241 -18.14 -17.55 7.12
N CYS A 242 -17.03 -18.26 7.07
CA CYS A 242 -15.70 -17.78 7.37
C CYS A 242 -14.77 -18.08 6.19
N VAL A 243 -13.93 -17.11 5.82
CA VAL A 243 -12.82 -17.34 4.89
C VAL A 243 -11.52 -17.11 5.65
N ALA A 244 -10.59 -18.05 5.57
CA ALA A 244 -9.29 -17.98 6.23
C ALA A 244 -8.17 -18.11 5.20
N ASP A 245 -7.04 -17.45 5.42
CA ASP A 245 -5.84 -17.67 4.61
C ASP A 245 -5.31 -19.10 4.82
N ALA A 246 -4.98 -19.77 3.71
CA ALA A 246 -4.54 -21.16 3.70
C ALA A 246 -3.03 -21.33 3.94
N LEU A 247 -2.25 -20.25 3.76
CA LEU A 247 -0.79 -20.24 3.87
C LEU A 247 -0.34 -19.22 4.94
N PRO A 248 0.83 -19.39 5.59
CA PRO A 248 1.83 -20.44 5.36
C PRO A 248 1.57 -21.75 6.12
N GLU A 249 0.80 -21.73 7.21
CA GLU A 249 0.47 -22.92 7.98
C GLU A 249 -0.90 -23.47 7.53
N THR A 250 -0.87 -24.49 6.68
CA THR A 250 -2.10 -25.09 6.13
C THR A 250 -2.75 -26.13 7.06
N ARG A 251 -1.99 -26.79 7.94
CA ARG A 251 -2.50 -27.86 8.81
C ARG A 251 -3.49 -27.34 9.84
N ASN A 252 -3.15 -26.26 10.55
CA ASN A 252 -3.98 -25.65 11.58
C ASN A 252 -5.20 -24.97 10.95
N ALA A 253 -5.01 -24.25 9.85
CA ALA A 253 -6.11 -23.66 9.08
C ALA A 253 -7.09 -24.74 8.59
N ARG A 254 -6.59 -25.87 8.06
CA ARG A 254 -7.42 -27.00 7.64
C ARG A 254 -8.11 -27.68 8.81
N ALA A 255 -7.42 -27.85 9.95
CA ALA A 255 -8.04 -28.40 11.15
C ALA A 255 -9.21 -27.52 11.64
N PHE A 256 -9.06 -26.20 11.62
CA PHE A 256 -10.14 -25.26 11.91
C PHE A 256 -11.30 -25.39 10.91
N ALA A 257 -11.00 -25.50 9.61
CA ALA A 257 -12.02 -25.70 8.59
C ALA A 257 -12.81 -27.01 8.79
N GLU A 258 -12.12 -28.11 9.12
CA GLU A 258 -12.73 -29.42 9.39
C GLU A 258 -13.59 -29.43 10.67
N ARG A 259 -13.28 -28.60 11.68
CA ARG A 259 -14.15 -28.44 12.87
C ARG A 259 -15.47 -27.75 12.53
N PHE A 260 -15.51 -26.91 11.51
CA PHE A 260 -16.67 -26.13 11.08
C PHE A 260 -17.03 -26.37 9.61
N LYS A 261 -17.18 -27.64 9.23
CA LYS A 261 -17.54 -28.07 7.87
C LYS A 261 -18.77 -27.33 7.36
N GLY A 262 -18.68 -26.87 6.10
CA GLY A 262 -19.72 -26.09 5.43
C GLY A 262 -19.82 -24.63 5.87
N LYS A 263 -18.96 -24.16 6.79
CA LYS A 263 -18.91 -22.76 7.23
C LYS A 263 -17.56 -22.11 6.99
N VAL A 264 -16.47 -22.82 7.21
CA VAL A 264 -15.11 -22.28 7.05
C VAL A 264 -14.50 -22.77 5.74
N TYR A 265 -13.93 -21.84 4.97
CA TYR A 265 -13.28 -22.11 3.69
C TYR A 265 -11.89 -21.48 3.67
N LEU A 266 -10.91 -22.21 3.14
CA LEU A 266 -9.53 -21.75 2.98
C LEU A 266 -9.35 -21.06 1.63
N ASN A 267 -8.85 -19.83 1.65
CA ASN A 267 -8.62 -19.07 0.42
C ASN A 267 -7.29 -19.44 -0.23
N TYR A 268 -7.32 -19.69 -1.54
CA TYR A 268 -6.15 -19.75 -2.39
C TYR A 268 -6.28 -18.74 -3.54
N TYR A 269 -5.32 -17.84 -3.66
CA TYR A 269 -5.29 -16.91 -4.79
C TYR A 269 -4.88 -17.60 -6.09
N ASN A 270 -5.60 -17.31 -7.17
CA ASN A 270 -5.31 -17.75 -8.51
C ASN A 270 -5.34 -16.54 -9.47
N GLU A 271 -4.18 -16.10 -9.94
CA GLU A 271 -4.05 -14.92 -10.80
C GLU A 271 -4.71 -15.09 -12.18
N HIS A 272 -4.91 -16.34 -12.63
CA HIS A 272 -5.54 -16.62 -13.93
C HIS A 272 -7.06 -16.75 -13.84
N GLN A 273 -7.61 -16.87 -12.64
CA GLN A 273 -9.06 -16.88 -12.45
C GLN A 273 -9.62 -15.49 -12.76
N LYS A 274 -10.81 -15.47 -13.38
CA LYS A 274 -11.58 -14.25 -13.63
C LYS A 274 -13.00 -14.44 -13.12
N GLY A 275 -13.58 -13.38 -12.56
CA GLY A 275 -14.98 -13.33 -12.18
C GLY A 275 -15.25 -13.89 -10.78
N SER A 276 -16.36 -14.59 -10.61
CA SER A 276 -16.86 -14.97 -9.28
C SER A 276 -15.92 -15.90 -8.51
N TYR A 277 -16.01 -15.86 -7.18
CA TYR A 277 -15.31 -16.77 -6.28
C TYR A 277 -15.71 -18.23 -6.54
N ALA A 278 -14.71 -19.10 -6.68
CA ALA A 278 -14.90 -20.52 -6.94
C ALA A 278 -14.88 -21.28 -5.61
N TRP A 279 -16.08 -21.55 -5.08
CA TRP A 279 -16.27 -22.28 -3.83
C TRP A 279 -16.25 -23.78 -4.07
N ASN A 280 -15.43 -24.50 -3.32
CA ASN A 280 -15.38 -25.95 -3.27
C ASN A 280 -15.74 -26.43 -1.86
N GLU A 281 -17.00 -26.80 -1.67
CA GLU A 281 -17.52 -27.26 -0.37
C GLU A 281 -16.93 -28.59 0.08
N LYS A 282 -16.53 -29.46 -0.86
CA LYS A 282 -15.96 -30.76 -0.55
C LYS A 282 -14.56 -30.61 0.04
N GLU A 283 -13.74 -29.76 -0.56
CA GLU A 283 -12.36 -29.51 -0.12
C GLU A 283 -12.25 -28.37 0.90
N LEU A 284 -13.36 -27.70 1.22
CA LEU A 284 -13.43 -26.53 2.12
C LEU A 284 -12.50 -25.40 1.65
N ILE A 285 -12.52 -25.13 0.35
CA ILE A 285 -11.63 -24.15 -0.30
C ILE A 285 -12.46 -23.11 -1.05
N VAL A 286 -11.95 -21.88 -1.10
CA VAL A 286 -12.39 -20.84 -2.03
C VAL A 286 -11.20 -20.37 -2.87
N GLN A 287 -11.37 -20.24 -4.17
CA GLN A 287 -10.37 -19.66 -5.07
C GLN A 287 -10.87 -18.34 -5.64
N CYS A 288 -9.96 -17.36 -5.70
CA CYS A 288 -10.25 -16.05 -6.27
C CYS A 288 -9.00 -15.39 -6.87
N ASN A 289 -9.23 -14.42 -7.76
CA ASN A 289 -8.18 -13.50 -8.16
C ASN A 289 -7.87 -12.51 -7.02
N ARG A 290 -6.59 -12.39 -6.64
CA ARG A 290 -6.17 -11.51 -5.53
C ARG A 290 -6.51 -10.05 -5.81
N THR A 291 -6.24 -9.56 -7.01
CA THR A 291 -6.52 -8.18 -7.39
C THR A 291 -8.02 -7.90 -7.41
N GLU A 292 -8.82 -8.78 -8.04
CA GLU A 292 -10.28 -8.57 -8.11
C GLU A 292 -10.96 -8.62 -6.73
N SER A 293 -10.52 -9.53 -5.84
CA SER A 293 -11.07 -9.59 -4.48
C SER A 293 -10.72 -8.34 -3.66
N LEU A 294 -9.46 -7.90 -3.73
CA LEU A 294 -9.03 -6.68 -3.07
C LEU A 294 -9.72 -5.45 -3.66
N ASP A 295 -9.93 -5.36 -4.97
CA ASP A 295 -10.72 -4.29 -5.60
C ASP A 295 -12.14 -4.24 -5.02
N ALA A 296 -12.80 -5.40 -4.87
CA ALA A 296 -14.15 -5.47 -4.33
C ALA A 296 -14.21 -4.96 -2.87
N SER A 297 -13.30 -5.38 -2.00
CA SER A 297 -13.25 -4.91 -0.61
C SER A 297 -12.73 -3.47 -0.49
N HIS A 298 -11.89 -3.01 -1.42
CA HIS A 298 -11.40 -1.62 -1.47
C HIS A 298 -12.56 -0.67 -1.81
N LYS A 299 -13.38 -1.04 -2.79
CA LYS A 299 -14.55 -0.28 -3.21
C LYS A 299 -15.57 -0.08 -2.08
N GLU A 300 -15.74 -1.06 -1.19
CA GLU A 300 -16.63 -0.90 -0.03
C GLU A 300 -16.21 0.26 0.88
N VAL A 301 -14.91 0.49 1.04
CA VAL A 301 -14.33 1.58 1.83
C VAL A 301 -14.44 2.90 1.08
N MET A 302 -13.99 2.94 -0.18
CA MET A 302 -14.03 4.14 -1.03
C MET A 302 -15.45 4.69 -1.20
N ASP A 303 -16.41 3.81 -1.48
CA ASP A 303 -17.82 4.18 -1.64
C ASP A 303 -18.53 4.43 -0.28
N ARG A 304 -17.80 4.32 0.84
CA ARG A 304 -18.29 4.52 2.22
C ARG A 304 -19.48 3.63 2.57
N THR A 305 -19.51 2.44 1.98
CA THR A 305 -20.58 1.44 2.12
C THR A 305 -20.33 0.43 3.22
N ILE A 306 -19.21 0.50 3.94
CA ILE A 306 -18.97 -0.25 5.19
C ILE A 306 -19.10 0.69 6.41
N ILE A 307 -19.55 0.14 7.54
CA ILE A 307 -19.53 0.82 8.85
C ILE A 307 -18.50 0.10 9.72
N LEU A 308 -17.56 0.84 10.31
CA LEU A 308 -16.59 0.31 11.26
C LEU A 308 -17.04 0.56 12.72
N PRO A 309 -16.51 -0.21 13.68
CA PRO A 309 -16.67 0.12 15.09
C PRO A 309 -16.13 1.51 15.43
N LYS A 310 -16.53 2.04 16.58
CA LYS A 310 -16.03 3.28 17.16
C LYS A 310 -14.51 3.25 17.22
N GLU A 311 -13.91 4.38 16.88
CA GLU A 311 -12.48 4.54 16.85
C GLU A 311 -11.83 4.17 18.20
N CYS A 312 -10.91 3.20 18.14
CA CYS A 312 -10.09 2.71 19.23
C CYS A 312 -8.70 2.33 18.69
N GLU A 313 -7.84 1.76 19.53
CA GLU A 313 -6.50 1.34 19.14
C GLU A 313 -6.51 0.33 17.97
N VAL A 314 -7.32 -0.72 18.07
CA VAL A 314 -7.40 -1.77 17.04
C VAL A 314 -7.98 -1.25 15.73
N THR A 315 -8.96 -0.32 15.76
CA THR A 315 -9.48 0.26 14.50
C THR A 315 -8.45 1.18 13.83
N ARG A 316 -7.59 1.86 14.60
CA ARG A 316 -6.46 2.63 14.05
C ARG A 316 -5.42 1.71 13.42
N GLU A 317 -5.12 0.56 14.04
CA GLU A 317 -4.25 -0.46 13.46
C GLU A 317 -4.83 -1.04 12.18
N PHE A 318 -6.12 -1.39 12.18
CA PHE A 318 -6.87 -1.81 11.00
C PHE A 318 -6.74 -0.77 9.87
N ALA A 319 -6.97 0.51 10.15
CA ALA A 319 -6.84 1.58 9.17
C ALA A 319 -5.42 1.70 8.61
N LYS A 320 -4.38 1.55 9.44
CA LYS A 320 -2.99 1.51 8.99
C LYS A 320 -2.72 0.32 8.06
N HIS A 321 -3.25 -0.86 8.37
CA HIS A 321 -3.07 -2.05 7.52
C HIS A 321 -3.75 -1.89 6.16
N LEU A 322 -4.93 -1.25 6.12
CA LEU A 322 -5.60 -0.91 4.86
C LEU A 322 -4.81 0.11 4.03
N HIS A 323 -4.16 1.07 4.69
CA HIS A 323 -3.29 2.07 4.06
C HIS A 323 -1.94 1.50 3.56
N ASN A 324 -1.45 0.44 4.20
CA ASN A 324 -0.17 -0.21 3.88
C ASN A 324 -0.23 -1.10 2.63
N VAL A 325 -1.28 -1.01 1.83
CA VAL A 325 -1.41 -1.71 0.55
C VAL A 325 -1.83 -0.70 -0.51
N ALA A 326 -1.12 -0.69 -1.64
CA ALA A 326 -1.40 0.19 -2.76
C ALA A 326 -1.52 -0.60 -4.06
N LYS A 327 -2.31 -0.08 -5.00
CA LYS A 327 -2.47 -0.65 -6.34
C LYS A 327 -1.43 -0.03 -7.28
N LYS A 328 -0.59 -0.87 -7.89
CA LYS A 328 0.44 -0.48 -8.86
C LYS A 328 0.13 -1.12 -10.21
N LEU A 329 0.41 -0.40 -11.29
CA LEU A 329 0.41 -0.98 -12.63
C LEU A 329 1.77 -1.64 -12.86
N GLU A 330 1.76 -2.95 -13.09
CA GLU A 330 2.93 -3.70 -13.54
C GLU A 330 2.84 -3.94 -15.04
N GLU A 331 3.96 -3.78 -15.72
CA GLU A 331 4.14 -4.13 -17.12
C GLU A 331 5.06 -5.34 -17.19
N ASP A 332 4.63 -6.37 -17.90
CA ASP A 332 5.42 -7.56 -18.15
C ASP A 332 6.49 -7.25 -19.20
N GLU A 333 7.77 -7.39 -18.85
CA GLU A 333 8.90 -7.00 -19.69
C GLU A 333 8.99 -7.79 -21.00
N GLU A 334 8.50 -9.03 -21.05
CA GLU A 334 8.58 -9.89 -22.23
C GLU A 334 7.42 -9.66 -23.20
N THR A 335 6.22 -9.42 -22.67
CA THR A 335 4.97 -9.35 -23.44
C THR A 335 4.44 -7.93 -23.61
N GLY A 336 4.93 -6.96 -22.82
CA GLY A 336 4.39 -5.60 -22.72
C GLY A 336 2.97 -5.55 -22.12
N SER A 337 2.49 -6.65 -21.55
CA SER A 337 1.13 -6.71 -21.00
C SER A 337 1.07 -5.99 -19.66
N LYS A 338 0.03 -5.17 -19.48
CA LYS A 338 -0.17 -4.37 -18.27
C LYS A 338 -1.21 -4.99 -17.37
N ARG A 339 -0.89 -5.15 -16.08
CA ARG A 339 -1.82 -5.65 -15.07
C ARG A 339 -1.70 -4.85 -13.78
N TYR A 340 -2.83 -4.64 -13.12
CA TYR A 340 -2.81 -4.06 -11.79
C TYR A 340 -2.56 -5.13 -10.73
N VAL A 341 -1.68 -4.81 -9.79
CA VAL A 341 -1.39 -5.63 -8.62
C VAL A 341 -1.44 -4.79 -7.36
N TYR A 342 -1.77 -5.43 -6.24
CA TYR A 342 -1.67 -4.81 -4.93
C TYR A 342 -0.32 -5.14 -4.30
N VAL A 343 0.47 -4.10 -4.02
CA VAL A 343 1.79 -4.21 -3.39
C VAL A 343 1.71 -3.90 -1.90
N LYS A 344 2.53 -4.59 -1.12
CA LYS A 344 2.64 -4.42 0.33
C LYS A 344 3.67 -3.35 0.66
N LEU A 345 3.27 -2.34 1.42
CA LEU A 345 4.10 -1.21 1.87
C LEU A 345 4.50 -1.34 3.35
N GLY A 346 3.69 -2.05 4.13
CA GLY A 346 3.87 -2.32 5.56
C GLY A 346 3.00 -3.49 6.03
N PRO A 347 2.82 -3.70 7.34
CA PRO A 347 1.89 -4.72 7.85
C PRO A 347 0.49 -4.57 7.26
N ASP A 348 -0.08 -5.67 6.76
CA ASP A 348 -1.31 -5.70 5.95
C ASP A 348 -2.29 -6.81 6.37
N HIS A 349 -2.04 -7.49 7.49
CA HIS A 349 -2.84 -8.65 7.90
C HIS A 349 -4.35 -8.35 8.03
N PHE A 350 -4.73 -7.26 8.72
CA PHE A 350 -6.12 -6.79 8.74
C PHE A 350 -6.70 -6.43 7.36
N ARG A 351 -5.89 -5.98 6.39
CA ARG A 351 -6.37 -5.73 5.02
C ARG A 351 -6.80 -7.03 4.35
N HIS A 352 -6.02 -8.10 4.52
CA HIS A 352 -6.36 -9.42 4.02
C HIS A 352 -7.50 -10.07 4.81
N ALA A 353 -7.51 -9.97 6.14
CA ALA A 353 -8.61 -10.45 6.97
C ALA A 353 -9.94 -9.76 6.60
N TYR A 354 -9.93 -8.45 6.32
CA TYR A 354 -11.11 -7.76 5.82
C TYR A 354 -11.51 -8.22 4.41
N ASN A 355 -10.55 -8.44 3.52
CA ASN A 355 -10.83 -9.00 2.20
C ASN A 355 -11.56 -10.35 2.30
N TYR A 356 -11.11 -11.21 3.21
CA TYR A 356 -11.73 -12.51 3.46
C TYR A 356 -13.12 -12.38 4.11
N GLU A 357 -13.31 -11.43 5.04
CA GLU A 357 -14.64 -11.14 5.59
C GLU A 357 -15.59 -10.66 4.49
N ALA A 358 -15.14 -9.74 3.65
CA ALA A 358 -15.90 -9.22 2.52
C ALA A 358 -16.27 -10.35 1.56
N MET A 359 -15.33 -11.22 1.20
CA MET A 359 -15.58 -12.42 0.39
C MET A 359 -16.61 -13.36 1.05
N ALA A 360 -16.50 -13.58 2.36
CA ALA A 360 -17.44 -14.40 3.13
C ALA A 360 -18.83 -13.78 3.22
N ARG A 361 -18.95 -12.44 3.25
CA ARG A 361 -20.22 -11.71 3.34
C ARG A 361 -20.88 -11.51 1.98
N GLN A 362 -20.10 -11.20 0.96
CA GLN A 362 -20.54 -11.02 -0.42
C GLN A 362 -21.07 -12.33 -0.98
N ASN A 363 -22.14 -12.24 -1.78
CA ASN A 363 -22.80 -13.41 -2.37
C ASN A 363 -23.29 -14.46 -1.37
N ALA A 364 -23.37 -14.14 -0.06
CA ALA A 364 -24.05 -15.00 0.90
C ALA A 364 -25.55 -14.98 0.59
N PRO A 365 -26.27 -16.11 0.63
CA PRO A 365 -27.72 -16.09 0.48
C PRO A 365 -28.33 -15.12 1.49
N ASN A 366 -29.25 -14.26 1.05
CA ASN A 366 -30.13 -13.58 1.98
C ASN A 366 -30.99 -14.69 2.61
N LEU A 367 -30.89 -14.89 3.92
CA LEU A 367 -31.84 -15.75 4.63
C LEU A 367 -33.20 -15.06 4.47
N LEU A 368 -33.97 -15.50 3.47
CA LEU A 368 -35.30 -14.98 3.14
C LEU A 368 -36.36 -15.38 4.18
N PHE A 369 -35.96 -16.08 5.25
CA PHE A 369 -36.84 -16.46 6.34
C PHE A 369 -36.15 -16.17 7.68
N PRO A 370 -36.74 -15.35 8.56
CA PRO A 370 -36.40 -15.41 9.97
C PRO A 370 -36.68 -16.84 10.42
N GLN A 371 -35.69 -17.49 11.03
CA GLN A 371 -35.89 -18.80 11.64
C GLN A 371 -37.05 -18.68 12.63
N PHE A 372 -38.20 -19.28 12.28
CA PHE A 372 -39.24 -19.53 13.25
C PHE A 372 -38.73 -20.61 14.19
N THR A 373 -38.90 -20.33 15.48
CA THR A 373 -38.64 -21.12 16.70
C THR A 373 -37.20 -21.35 17.11
#